data_AF-A0A397S1N9-F1
#
_entry.id   AF-A0A397S1N9-F1
#
_cell.length_a   1.000
_cell.length_b   1.000
_cell.length_c   1.000
_cell.angle_alpha   90.00
_cell.angle_beta   90.00
_cell.angle_gamma   90.00
#
_symmetry.space_group_name_H-M   'P 1'
#
loop_
_entity.id
_entity.type
_entity.pdbx_description
1 polymer ?
#
loop_
_entity_poly.entity_id
_entity_poly.type
_entity_poly.pdbx_seq_one_letter_code
_entity_poly.pdbx_strand_id
1 'polypeptide(L)'
;MYDITTYKDSFTSLLYTFNVTSQQWSIPQIQGKSPTRRRNMKSIIDDSGIIYIFGGYFIVPTTPQQDMFNDMIKIDTNTLTLSFGSTQNGPSRRCAYTATLLPNGIIVYIGGYKVDGDSIVNINEVYLYNTKLDSWSMMV
;
A
#
# COMPACT_ATOMS: atom_id res chain seq x y z
N MET A 1 -3.83 -13.57 -10.91
CA MET A 1 -5.06 -13.58 -11.73
C MET A 1 -5.76 -14.88 -11.37
N TYR A 2 -7.04 -14.84 -11.01
CA TYR A 2 -7.76 -16.08 -10.67
C TYR A 2 -8.27 -16.71 -11.96
N ASP A 3 -7.84 -17.93 -12.25
CA ASP A 3 -8.31 -18.71 -13.39
C ASP A 3 -9.68 -19.29 -13.05
N ILE A 4 -10.73 -18.80 -13.72
CA ILE A 4 -12.12 -19.23 -13.51
C ILE A 4 -12.42 -20.64 -14.06
N THR A 5 -11.54 -21.16 -14.91
CA THR A 5 -11.66 -22.51 -15.48
C THR A 5 -10.96 -23.56 -14.63
N THR A 6 -9.79 -23.25 -14.09
CA THR A 6 -9.03 -24.17 -13.22
C THR A 6 -9.26 -23.93 -11.73
N TYR A 7 -9.96 -22.85 -11.36
CA TYR A 7 -10.16 -22.39 -9.98
C TYR A 7 -8.86 -22.14 -9.21
N LYS A 8 -7.75 -21.89 -9.93
CA LYS A 8 -6.43 -21.67 -9.36
C LYS A 8 -6.05 -20.19 -9.41
N ASP A 9 -5.37 -19.75 -8.37
CA ASP A 9 -4.75 -18.43 -8.37
C ASP A 9 -3.37 -18.51 -9.07
N SER A 10 -3.25 -17.87 -10.23
CA SER A 10 -1.99 -17.76 -10.99
C SER A 10 -1.08 -16.68 -10.40
N PHE A 11 -0.95 -16.64 -9.08
CA PHE A 11 -0.10 -15.67 -8.39
C PHE A 11 1.37 -16.07 -8.50
N THR A 12 2.22 -15.13 -8.90
CA THR A 12 3.67 -15.37 -9.05
C THR A 12 4.50 -14.45 -8.16
N SER A 13 4.18 -13.15 -8.12
CA SER A 13 4.89 -12.17 -7.28
C SER A 13 3.99 -11.00 -6.90
N LEU A 14 4.33 -10.32 -5.79
CA LEU A 14 3.75 -9.04 -5.39
C LEU A 14 4.39 -7.84 -6.11
N LEU A 15 5.62 -8.02 -6.58
CA LEU A 15 6.43 -6.96 -7.17
C LEU A 15 6.94 -7.39 -8.53
N TYR A 16 6.84 -6.47 -9.48
CA TYR A 16 7.36 -6.60 -10.83
C TYR A 16 8.09 -5.31 -11.17
N THR A 17 9.23 -5.42 -11.84
CA THR A 17 10.00 -4.29 -12.35
C THR A 17 9.95 -4.32 -13.87
N PHE A 18 9.71 -3.16 -14.48
CA PHE A 18 9.77 -2.99 -15.93
C PHE A 18 10.99 -2.17 -16.31
N ASN A 19 11.89 -2.75 -17.11
CA ASN A 19 13.02 -2.02 -17.66
C ASN A 19 12.59 -1.35 -18.97
N VAL A 20 12.54 -0.03 -18.99
CA VAL A 20 12.11 0.76 -20.16
C VAL A 20 13.10 0.69 -21.33
N THR A 21 14.37 0.38 -21.07
CA THR A 21 15.41 0.28 -22.11
C THR A 21 15.32 -1.06 -22.83
N SER A 22 15.23 -2.17 -22.10
CA SER A 22 15.10 -3.51 -22.69
C SER A 22 13.65 -3.91 -22.99
N GLN A 23 12.67 -3.14 -22.51
CA GLN A 23 11.23 -3.42 -22.60
C GLN A 23 10.84 -4.78 -21.99
N GLN A 24 11.55 -5.20 -20.94
CA GLN A 24 11.32 -6.48 -20.28
C GLN A 24 10.79 -6.31 -18.85
N TRP A 25 9.88 -7.20 -18.48
CA TRP A 25 9.46 -7.40 -17.10
C TRP A 25 10.37 -8.40 -16.40
N SER A 26 10.64 -8.16 -15.12
CA SER A 26 11.35 -9.09 -14.25
C SER A 26 10.76 -9.10 -12.84
N ILE A 27 11.02 -10.17 -12.09
CA ILE A 27 10.67 -10.28 -10.68
C ILE A 27 11.93 -9.97 -9.87
N PRO A 28 11.99 -8.84 -9.14
CA PRO A 28 13.15 -8.52 -8.31
C PRO A 28 13.22 -9.43 -7.08
N GLN A 29 14.43 -9.69 -6.61
CA GLN A 29 14.64 -10.31 -5.30
C GLN A 29 14.61 -9.22 -4.24
N ILE A 30 13.53 -9.15 -3.48
CA ILE A 30 13.35 -8.17 -2.39
C ILE A 30 13.61 -8.85 -1.04
N GLN A 31 14.33 -8.17 -0.16
CA GLN A 31 14.59 -8.64 1.20
C GLN A 31 13.49 -8.18 2.15
N GLY A 32 13.21 -8.95 3.19
CA GLY A 32 12.20 -8.62 4.20
C GLY A 32 10.91 -9.44 4.06
N LYS A 33 9.96 -9.19 4.97
CA LYS A 33 8.72 -9.97 5.06
C LYS A 33 7.69 -9.45 4.06
N SER A 34 7.38 -10.23 3.04
CA SER A 34 6.32 -9.91 2.07
C SER A 34 4.97 -9.65 2.77
N PRO A 35 4.26 -8.57 2.41
CA PRO A 35 2.93 -8.29 2.94
C PRO A 35 1.90 -9.25 2.33
N THR A 36 0.73 -9.35 2.96
CA THR A 36 -0.42 -10.04 2.36
C THR A 36 -0.82 -9.36 1.06
N ARG A 37 -1.18 -10.17 0.04
CA ARG A 37 -1.75 -9.70 -1.23
C ARG A 37 -2.94 -8.78 -0.98
N ARG A 38 -3.07 -7.72 -1.75
CA ARG A 38 -4.07 -6.66 -1.54
C ARG A 38 -4.20 -5.78 -2.79
N ARG A 39 -5.30 -5.04 -2.86
CA ARG A 39 -5.69 -4.12 -3.95
C ARG A 39 -6.27 -2.82 -3.38
N ASN A 40 -6.68 -1.92 -4.26
CA ASN A 40 -7.26 -0.61 -3.91
C ASN A 40 -6.31 0.24 -3.03
N MET A 41 -5.03 0.24 -3.39
CA MET A 41 -3.98 1.01 -2.73
C MET A 41 -3.53 2.19 -3.60
N LYS A 42 -2.76 3.09 -3.00
CA LYS A 42 -1.93 4.06 -3.72
C LYS A 42 -0.47 3.87 -3.31
N SER A 43 0.43 3.98 -4.28
CA SER A 43 1.87 3.98 -4.08
C SER A 43 2.42 5.40 -4.26
N ILE A 44 3.26 5.84 -3.34
CA ILE A 44 3.91 7.16 -3.37
C ILE A 44 5.40 6.94 -3.19
N ILE A 45 6.24 7.58 -3.99
CA ILE A 45 7.70 7.49 -3.86
C ILE A 45 8.27 8.86 -3.45
N ASP A 46 9.19 8.87 -2.50
CA ASP A 46 9.94 10.07 -2.13
C ASP A 46 11.22 10.25 -2.95
N ASP A 47 11.89 11.38 -2.75
CA ASP A 47 13.15 11.73 -3.41
C ASP A 47 14.34 10.84 -3.01
N SER A 48 14.20 10.10 -1.91
CA SER A 48 15.19 9.15 -1.42
C SER A 48 15.02 7.76 -2.04
N GLY A 49 13.98 7.55 -2.86
CA GLY A 49 13.69 6.27 -3.51
C GLY A 49 12.91 5.29 -2.62
N ILE A 50 12.24 5.79 -1.56
CA ILE A 50 11.37 4.95 -0.73
C ILE A 50 9.94 5.03 -1.24
N ILE A 51 9.36 3.87 -1.58
CA ILE A 51 7.94 3.73 -1.93
C ILE A 51 7.14 3.44 -0.66
N TYR A 52 6.10 4.22 -0.43
CA TYR A 52 5.13 4.11 0.66
C TYR A 52 3.80 3.61 0.12
N ILE A 53 3.26 2.57 0.75
CA ILE A 53 1.96 1.98 0.44
C ILE A 53 1.21 1.74 1.75
N PHE A 54 0.10 2.43 1.95
CA PHE A 54 -0.70 2.30 3.16
C PHE A 54 -1.91 1.38 2.94
N GLY A 55 -2.21 0.51 3.90
CA GLY A 55 -3.46 -0.24 3.93
C GLY A 55 -3.76 -1.05 2.67
N GLY A 56 -4.98 -0.93 2.16
CA GLY A 56 -5.49 -1.73 1.05
C GLY A 56 -6.53 -2.76 1.49
N TYR A 57 -7.01 -3.53 0.52
CA TYR A 57 -8.10 -4.49 0.69
C TYR A 57 -7.76 -5.81 0.00
N PHE A 58 -8.05 -6.93 0.66
CA PHE A 58 -7.93 -8.28 0.12
C PHE A 58 -9.26 -9.01 0.22
N ILE A 59 -9.57 -9.80 -0.79
CA ILE A 59 -10.71 -10.71 -0.79
C ILE A 59 -10.23 -12.07 -1.26
N VAL A 60 -10.59 -13.11 -0.51
CA VAL A 60 -10.45 -14.49 -0.99
C VAL A 60 -11.69 -14.78 -1.86
N PRO A 61 -11.55 -15.16 -3.13
CA PRO A 61 -12.72 -15.41 -3.99
C PRO A 61 -13.59 -16.59 -3.51
N THR A 62 -13.00 -17.52 -2.75
CA THR A 62 -13.62 -18.79 -2.35
C THR A 62 -14.17 -18.81 -0.93
N THR A 63 -13.83 -17.81 -0.11
CA THR A 63 -14.37 -17.65 1.25
C THR A 63 -14.81 -16.19 1.44
N PRO A 64 -15.87 -15.89 2.19
CA PRO A 64 -16.32 -14.52 2.43
C PRO A 64 -15.37 -13.70 3.32
N GLN A 65 -14.09 -14.10 3.43
CA GLN A 65 -13.10 -13.39 4.21
C GLN A 65 -12.58 -12.19 3.42
N GLN A 66 -12.90 -11.02 3.96
CA GLN A 66 -12.42 -9.73 3.48
C GLN A 66 -11.46 -9.20 4.54
N ASP A 67 -10.30 -8.73 4.10
CA ASP A 67 -9.30 -8.15 4.98
C ASP A 67 -8.92 -6.77 4.48
N MET A 68 -9.13 -5.76 5.33
CA MET A 68 -8.56 -4.43 5.14
C MET A 68 -7.35 -4.24 6.04
N PHE A 69 -6.39 -3.44 5.57
CA PHE A 69 -5.12 -3.24 6.27
C PHE A 69 -4.93 -1.77 6.68
N ASN A 70 -4.10 -1.54 7.70
CA ASN A 70 -3.65 -0.22 8.17
C ASN A 70 -2.14 -0.20 8.45
N ASP A 71 -1.39 -1.15 7.90
CA ASP A 71 0.06 -1.14 7.89
C ASP A 71 0.59 -0.14 6.85
N MET A 72 1.77 0.41 7.12
CA MET A 72 2.54 1.22 6.18
C MET A 72 3.66 0.34 5.62
N ILE A 73 3.55 -0.07 4.36
CA ILE A 73 4.62 -0.79 3.66
C ILE A 73 5.60 0.22 3.09
N LYS A 74 6.89 0.00 3.33
CA LYS A 74 8.00 0.79 2.80
C LYS A 74 8.89 -0.11 1.94
N ILE A 75 9.14 0.30 0.71
CA ILE A 75 10.06 -0.40 -0.21
C ILE A 75 11.17 0.56 -0.58
N ASP A 76 12.40 0.25 -0.18
CA ASP A 76 13.59 0.99 -0.61
C ASP A 76 14.04 0.46 -1.98
N THR A 77 13.96 1.30 -3.01
CA THR A 77 14.33 0.90 -4.37
C THR A 77 15.83 0.80 -4.59
N ASN A 78 16.65 1.42 -3.73
CA ASN A 78 18.11 1.37 -3.83
C ASN A 78 18.65 0.05 -3.26
N THR A 79 18.09 -0.38 -2.12
CA THR A 79 18.54 -1.59 -1.42
C THR A 79 17.68 -2.82 -1.73
N LEU A 80 16.55 -2.65 -2.41
CA LEU A 80 15.53 -3.68 -2.62
C LEU A 80 15.13 -4.35 -1.30
N THR A 81 14.83 -3.53 -0.30
CA THR A 81 14.37 -3.98 1.02
C THR A 81 12.94 -3.55 1.28
N LEU A 82 12.17 -4.44 1.90
CA LEU A 82 10.81 -4.20 2.35
C LEU A 82 10.78 -4.15 3.87
N SER A 83 10.18 -3.08 4.38
CA SER A 83 9.96 -2.86 5.81
C SER A 83 8.55 -2.32 6.07
N PHE A 84 8.20 -2.23 7.34
CA PHE A 84 6.93 -1.66 7.78
C PHE A 84 7.21 -0.40 8.60
N GLY A 85 6.51 0.69 8.28
CA GLY A 85 6.52 1.92 9.07
C GLY A 85 5.54 1.87 10.24
N SER A 86 5.51 2.96 11.00
CA SER A 86 4.63 3.12 12.15
C SER A 86 3.15 3.05 11.78
N THR A 87 2.37 2.46 12.67
CA THR A 87 0.90 2.44 12.63
C THR A 87 0.29 3.24 13.79
N GLN A 88 1.12 3.77 14.68
CA GLN A 88 0.67 4.51 15.85
C GLN A 88 0.04 5.84 15.43
N ASN A 89 -1.14 6.15 16.00
CA ASN A 89 -1.95 7.33 15.65
C ASN A 89 -2.35 7.41 14.17
N GLY A 90 -2.17 6.31 13.43
CA GLY A 90 -2.54 6.22 12.03
C GLY A 90 -4.04 6.06 11.81
N PRO A 91 -4.47 6.10 10.54
CA PRO A 91 -5.85 5.83 10.19
C PRO A 91 -6.26 4.41 10.56
N SER A 92 -7.56 4.19 10.74
CA SER A 92 -8.12 2.83 10.73
C SER A 92 -7.83 2.12 9.40
N ARG A 93 -8.07 0.80 9.35
CA ARG A 93 -7.98 0.01 8.11
C ARG A 93 -8.71 0.72 6.96
N ARG A 94 -8.03 0.92 5.83
CA ARG A 94 -8.50 1.82 4.76
C ARG A 94 -8.05 1.37 3.38
N CYS A 95 -8.90 1.58 2.37
CA CYS A 95 -8.57 1.38 0.95
C CYS A 95 -9.25 2.46 0.09
N ALA A 96 -8.92 2.49 -1.21
CA ALA A 96 -9.48 3.40 -2.22
C ALA A 96 -9.42 4.90 -1.84
N TYR A 97 -8.42 5.26 -1.03
CA TYR A 97 -8.13 6.63 -0.62
C TYR A 97 -7.26 7.34 -1.68
N THR A 98 -7.04 8.64 -1.48
CA THR A 98 -6.02 9.43 -2.19
C THR A 98 -4.78 9.58 -1.31
N ALA A 99 -3.60 9.60 -1.92
CA ALA A 99 -2.33 9.87 -1.24
C ALA A 99 -1.52 10.85 -2.08
N THR A 100 -0.87 11.83 -1.45
CA THR A 100 -0.07 12.83 -2.16
C THR A 100 1.13 13.24 -1.31
N LEU A 101 2.34 13.13 -1.87
CA LEU A 101 3.56 13.60 -1.23
C LEU A 101 3.69 15.12 -1.39
N LEU A 102 3.91 15.81 -0.29
CA LEU A 102 4.24 17.22 -0.25
C LEU A 102 5.77 17.42 -0.24
N PRO A 103 6.27 18.59 -0.70
CA PRO A 103 7.72 18.88 -0.74
C PRO A 103 8.44 18.80 0.61
N ASN A 104 7.71 18.87 1.73
CA ASN A 104 8.27 18.77 3.07
C ASN A 104 8.46 17.31 3.56
N GLY A 105 8.11 16.30 2.75
CA GLY A 105 8.18 14.89 3.14
C GLY A 105 6.96 14.39 3.91
N ILE A 106 5.83 15.11 3.83
CA ILE A 106 4.55 14.64 4.39
C ILE A 106 3.71 14.04 3.28
N ILE A 107 3.20 12.82 3.49
CA ILE A 107 2.18 12.22 2.63
C ILE A 107 0.81 12.53 3.23
N VAL A 108 -0.06 13.17 2.46
CA VAL A 108 -1.43 13.49 2.85
C VAL A 108 -2.36 12.40 2.34
N TYR A 109 -3.18 11.84 3.25
CA TYR A 109 -4.16 10.79 2.97
C TYR A 109 -5.57 11.31 3.19
N ILE A 110 -6.42 11.24 2.16
CA ILE A 110 -7.79 11.77 2.19
C ILE A 110 -8.78 10.76 1.63
N GLY A 111 -9.91 10.59 2.33
CA GLY A 111 -11.06 9.79 1.89
C GLY A 111 -10.81 8.29 1.88
N GLY A 112 -11.54 7.58 1.01
CA GLY A 112 -11.52 6.13 0.89
C GLY A 112 -12.66 5.45 1.66
N TYR A 113 -12.53 4.14 1.85
CA TYR A 113 -13.45 3.32 2.65
C TYR A 113 -12.75 2.81 3.89
N LYS A 114 -13.48 2.73 5.01
CA LYS A 114 -13.08 2.09 6.27
C LYS A 114 -14.04 0.95 6.58
N VAL A 115 -13.55 -0.11 7.24
CA VAL A 115 -14.31 -1.31 7.64
C VAL A 115 -14.93 -2.07 6.46
N ASP A 116 -14.31 -3.18 6.05
CA ASP A 116 -14.70 -4.11 4.97
C ASP A 116 -15.27 -3.50 3.66
N GLY A 117 -14.99 -2.21 3.40
CA GLY A 117 -15.51 -1.48 2.25
C GLY A 117 -16.91 -0.88 2.44
N ASP A 118 -17.51 -1.01 3.63
CA ASP A 118 -18.91 -0.67 3.88
C ASP A 118 -19.12 0.78 4.31
N SER A 119 -18.10 1.45 4.88
CA SER A 119 -18.23 2.83 5.36
C SER A 119 -17.31 3.80 4.61
N ILE A 120 -17.91 4.81 3.97
CA ILE A 120 -17.16 5.92 3.36
C ILE A 120 -16.49 6.73 4.47
N VAL A 121 -15.20 7.02 4.31
CA VAL A 121 -14.45 7.88 5.22
C VAL A 121 -14.92 9.33 5.06
N ASN A 122 -15.14 10.02 6.18
CA ASN A 122 -15.44 11.44 6.16
C ASN A 122 -14.26 12.21 5.55
N ILE A 123 -14.51 13.03 4.53
CA ILE A 123 -13.45 13.75 3.80
C ILE A 123 -12.64 14.70 4.69
N ASN A 124 -13.20 15.12 5.83
CA ASN A 124 -12.51 15.96 6.82
C ASN A 124 -11.51 15.16 7.67
N GLU A 125 -11.54 13.82 7.64
CA GLU A 125 -10.52 12.97 8.29
C GLU A 125 -9.25 12.92 7.42
N VAL A 126 -8.44 13.98 7.52
CA VAL A 126 -7.17 14.12 6.78
C VAL A 126 -6.01 13.63 7.65
N TYR A 127 -5.38 12.54 7.23
CA TYR A 127 -4.21 11.98 7.90
C TYR A 127 -2.92 12.38 7.19
N LEU A 128 -1.89 12.62 7.98
CA LEU A 128 -0.57 13.05 7.55
C LEU A 128 0.47 12.03 8.01
N TYR A 129 1.25 11.49 7.09
CA TYR A 129 2.37 10.61 7.40
C TYR A 129 3.68 11.33 7.13
N ASN A 130 4.49 11.53 8.15
CA ASN A 130 5.82 12.14 8.03
C ASN A 130 6.84 11.06 7.68
N THR A 131 7.42 11.12 6.48
CA THR A 131 8.35 10.08 5.99
C THR A 131 9.67 10.05 6.74
N LYS A 132 10.11 11.19 7.28
CA LYS A 132 11.38 11.34 8.01
C LYS A 132 11.27 10.87 9.45
N LEU A 133 10.13 11.13 10.08
CA LEU A 133 9.87 10.75 11.48
C LEU A 133 9.22 9.38 11.62
N ASP A 134 8.77 8.78 10.51
CA ASP A 134 7.99 7.54 10.52
C ASP A 134 6.81 7.61 11.49
N SER A 135 5.98 8.65 11.33
CA SER A 135 4.92 8.95 12.30
C SER A 135 3.67 9.50 11.63
N TRP A 136 2.51 9.14 12.18
CA TRP A 136 1.22 9.69 11.77
C TRP A 136 0.80 10.87 12.65
N SER A 137 0.06 11.78 12.04
CA SER A 137 -0.75 12.80 12.71
C SER A 137 -2.04 13.02 11.92
N MET A 138 -2.99 13.73 12.52
CA MET A 138 -4.23 14.13 11.88
C MET A 138 -4.21 15.66 11.72
N MET A 139 -4.68 16.16 10.58
CA MET A 139 -4.87 17.59 10.40
C MET A 139 -5.97 18.05 11.35
N VAL A 140 -5.67 19.09 12.15
CA VAL A 140 -6.58 19.69 13.13
C VAL A 140 -7.34 20.85 12.50
#